data_AF-A0A3S0HCD5-F1
#
_entry.id   AF-A0A3S0HCD5-F1
#
_cell.length_a   1.000
_cell.length_b   1.000
_cell.length_c   1.000
_cell.angle_alpha   90.00
_cell.angle_beta   90.00
_cell.angle_gamma   90.00
#
_symmetry.space_group_name_H-M   'P 1'
#
loop_
_entity.id
_entity.type
_entity.pdbx_description
1 polymer ?
#
loop_
_entity_poly.entity_id
_entity_poly.type
_entity_poly.pdbx_seq_one_letter_code
_entity_poly.pdbx_strand_id
1 'polypeptide(L)'
;MFKLIYMKADYEPWWQFEGWESNIVSINEYETEEQLNDGLNTILEKFRAKYEHEASREDKYYAFWTDAECEFCEACDDDLQIYHGIIIEK
;
A
#
# COMPACT_ATOMS: atom_id res chain seq x y z
N MET A 1 3.18 -13.22 14.93
CA MET A 1 3.16 -11.75 15.02
C MET A 1 2.73 -11.26 13.67
N PHE A 2 1.59 -10.57 13.62
CA PHE A 2 0.96 -10.13 12.37
C PHE A 2 1.46 -8.72 12.05
N LYS A 3 1.62 -8.39 10.76
CA LYS A 3 2.04 -7.06 10.34
C LYS A 3 1.07 -6.47 9.34
N LEU A 4 0.87 -5.16 9.48
CA LEU A 4 0.20 -4.32 8.50
C LEU A 4 1.22 -3.28 8.02
N ILE A 5 1.70 -3.48 6.80
CA ILE A 5 2.74 -2.67 6.18
C ILE A 5 2.08 -1.67 5.25
N TYR A 6 2.51 -0.42 5.32
CA TYR A 6 2.16 0.62 4.37
C TYR A 6 3.41 1.03 3.60
N MET A 7 3.33 0.98 2.26
CA MET A 7 4.38 1.41 1.35
C MET A 7 3.86 2.42 0.33
N LYS A 8 4.76 3.23 -0.23
CA LYS A 8 4.46 4.17 -1.32
C LYS A 8 5.46 3.93 -2.45
N ALA A 9 4.98 3.60 -3.63
CA ALA A 9 5.83 3.27 -4.79
C ALA A 9 5.14 3.63 -6.10
N ASP A 10 5.90 3.64 -7.19
CA ASP A 10 5.45 3.80 -8.58
C ASP A 10 4.87 2.51 -9.19
N TYR A 11 4.57 1.51 -8.35
CA TYR A 11 3.98 0.23 -8.73
C TYR A 11 3.09 -0.33 -7.62
N GLU A 12 2.20 -1.25 -7.98
CA GLU A 12 1.26 -1.84 -7.03
C GLU A 12 1.95 -2.80 -6.02
N PRO A 13 1.45 -2.87 -4.77
CA PRO A 13 2.12 -3.59 -3.68
C PRO A 13 2.27 -5.10 -3.89
N TRP A 14 1.51 -5.73 -4.81
CA TRP A 14 1.64 -7.16 -5.07
C TRP A 14 2.87 -7.52 -5.92
N TRP A 15 3.55 -6.55 -6.53
CA TRP A 15 4.73 -6.82 -7.34
C TRP A 15 5.95 -7.19 -6.50
N GLN A 16 6.14 -6.56 -5.33
CA GLN A 16 7.25 -6.82 -4.40
C GLN A 16 8.59 -7.04 -5.11
N PHE A 17 8.96 -6.09 -5.98
CA PHE A 17 10.24 -6.13 -6.69
C PHE A 17 11.42 -6.14 -5.70
N GLU A 18 12.60 -6.53 -6.18
CA GLU A 18 13.80 -6.53 -5.34
C GLU A 18 14.04 -5.15 -4.71
N GLY A 19 14.15 -5.11 -3.39
CA GLY A 19 14.34 -3.87 -2.63
C GLY A 19 13.08 -3.07 -2.35
N TRP A 20 11.88 -3.62 -2.59
CA TRP A 20 10.60 -2.96 -2.29
C TRP A 20 10.48 -2.50 -0.84
N GLU A 21 11.18 -3.15 0.10
CA GLU A 21 11.17 -2.77 1.51
C GLU A 21 11.69 -1.34 1.75
N SER A 22 12.48 -0.79 0.82
CA SER A 22 12.93 0.61 0.85
C SER A 22 11.79 1.62 0.68
N ASN A 23 10.66 1.18 0.12
CA ASN A 23 9.46 1.98 -0.08
C ASN A 23 8.48 1.92 1.11
N ILE A 24 8.83 1.17 2.17
CA ILE A 24 8.00 1.08 3.37
C ILE A 24 7.97 2.43 4.08
N VAL A 25 6.76 2.94 4.28
CA VAL A 25 6.49 4.17 5.03
C VAL A 25 6.22 3.85 6.49
N SER A 26 5.51 2.75 6.79
CA SER A 26 5.30 2.30 8.17
C SER A 26 4.98 0.81 8.27
N ILE A 27 5.24 0.26 9.46
CA ILE A 27 4.90 -1.12 9.84
C ILE A 27 4.16 -1.04 11.17
N ASN A 28 2.97 -1.63 11.23
CA ASN A 28 2.23 -1.83 12.48
C ASN A 28 2.24 -3.32 12.80
N GLU A 29 2.61 -3.67 14.02
CA GLU A 29 2.69 -5.06 14.48
C GLU A 29 1.56 -5.35 15.46
N TYR A 30 1.00 -6.56 15.35
CA TYR A 30 -0.11 -7.03 16.16
C TYR A 30 0.16 -8.43 16.68
N GLU A 31 -0.35 -8.72 17.88
CA GLU A 31 -0.17 -10.03 18.52
C GLU A 31 -1.24 -11.03 18.08
N THR A 32 -2.43 -10.53 17.72
CA THR A 32 -3.57 -11.37 17.30
C THR A 32 -4.11 -10.97 15.93
N GLU A 33 -4.76 -11.93 15.27
CA GLU A 33 -5.44 -11.68 14.00
C GLU A 33 -6.63 -10.71 14.15
N GLU A 34 -7.30 -10.72 15.29
CA GLU A 34 -8.36 -9.75 15.62
C GLU A 34 -7.82 -8.31 15.61
N GLN A 35 -6.70 -8.07 16.31
CA GLN A 35 -6.06 -6.75 16.32
C GLN A 35 -5.60 -6.31 14.93
N LEU A 36 -5.07 -7.25 14.13
CA LEU A 36 -4.71 -6.99 12.74
C LEU A 36 -5.93 -6.57 11.92
N ASN A 37 -7.05 -7.28 12.04
CA ASN A 37 -8.27 -6.99 11.30
C ASN A 37 -8.86 -5.63 11.68
N ASP A 38 -8.86 -5.27 12.95
CA ASP A 38 -9.29 -3.94 13.42
C ASP A 38 -8.40 -2.82 12.85
N GLY A 39 -7.08 -3.03 12.88
CA GLY A 39 -6.10 -2.13 12.28
C GLY A 39 -6.28 -1.99 10.77
N LEU A 40 -6.53 -3.11 10.08
CA LEU A 40 -6.81 -3.16 8.66
C LEU A 40 -8.08 -2.38 8.31
N ASN A 41 -9.18 -2.62 9.00
CA ASN A 41 -10.44 -1.91 8.74
C ASN A 41 -10.26 -0.40 8.90
N THR A 42 -9.58 0.02 9.97
CA THR A 42 -9.28 1.44 10.23
C THR A 42 -8.45 2.07 9.11
N ILE A 43 -7.41 1.39 8.62
CA ILE A 43 -6.57 1.95 7.55
C ILE A 43 -7.32 1.98 6.22
N LEU A 44 -8.11 0.96 5.90
CA LEU A 44 -8.88 0.89 4.66
C LEU A 44 -9.93 1.98 4.60
N GLU A 45 -10.68 2.23 5.68
CA GLU A 45 -11.64 3.32 5.75
C GLU A 45 -10.97 4.68 5.52
N LYS A 46 -9.83 4.91 6.18
CA LYS A 46 -9.05 6.14 6.02
C LYS A 46 -8.56 6.33 4.58
N PHE A 47 -8.09 5.28 3.93
CA PHE A 47 -7.54 5.37 2.58
C PHE A 47 -8.65 5.51 1.54
N ARG A 48 -9.76 4.78 1.66
CA ARG A 48 -10.96 4.94 0.81
C ARG A 48 -11.57 6.33 0.89
N ALA A 49 -11.43 7.02 2.03
CA ALA A 49 -11.88 8.40 2.16
C ALA A 49 -10.93 9.42 1.50
N LYS A 50 -9.68 9.03 1.24
CA LYS A 50 -8.63 9.92 0.73
C LYS A 50 -8.34 9.70 -0.76
N TYR A 51 -8.42 8.46 -1.24
CA TYR A 51 -8.05 8.06 -2.58
C TYR A 51 -9.29 7.68 -3.39
N GLU A 52 -9.29 8.05 -4.67
CA GLU A 52 -10.43 7.86 -5.57
C GLU A 52 -10.51 6.42 -6.08
N HIS A 53 -9.34 5.79 -6.24
CA HIS A 53 -9.22 4.47 -6.82
C HIS A 53 -8.65 3.47 -5.82
N GLU A 54 -9.13 2.23 -5.92
CA GLU A 54 -8.68 1.09 -5.12
C GLU A 54 -8.61 -0.16 -6.00
N ALA A 55 -7.59 -0.98 -5.78
CA ALA A 55 -7.51 -2.35 -6.28
C ALA A 55 -6.97 -3.26 -5.19
N SER A 56 -7.46 -4.49 -5.12
CA SER A 56 -7.02 -5.46 -4.12
C SER A 56 -6.73 -6.81 -4.74
N ARG A 57 -5.78 -7.56 -4.14
CA ARG A 57 -5.38 -8.89 -4.61
C ARG A 57 -5.14 -9.85 -3.44
N GLU A 58 -5.60 -11.08 -3.60
CA GLU A 58 -5.35 -12.22 -2.69
C GLU A 58 -5.76 -11.96 -1.22
N ASP A 59 -6.71 -11.05 -0.98
CA ASP A 59 -7.12 -10.60 0.36
C ASP A 59 -5.94 -10.20 1.26
N LYS A 60 -4.83 -9.79 0.63
CA LYS A 60 -3.54 -9.51 1.27
C LYS A 60 -2.97 -8.16 0.87
N TYR A 61 -3.21 -7.74 -0.37
CA TYR A 61 -2.66 -6.52 -0.95
C TYR A 61 -3.78 -5.57 -1.31
N TYR A 62 -3.63 -4.29 -0.97
CA TYR A 62 -4.53 -3.21 -1.36
C TYR A 62 -3.71 -2.05 -1.91
N ALA A 63 -4.05 -1.57 -3.09
CA ALA A 63 -3.45 -0.43 -3.74
C ALA A 63 -4.47 0.71 -3.79
N PHE A 64 -4.05 1.90 -3.41
CA PHE A 64 -4.86 3.13 -3.47
C PHE A 64 -4.14 4.20 -4.25
N TRP A 65 -4.85 4.98 -5.06
CA TRP A 65 -4.26 6.09 -5.80
C TRP A 65 -5.30 7.14 -6.22
N THR A 66 -4.80 8.29 -6.69
CA THR A 66 -5.60 9.32 -7.37
C THR A 66 -4.92 9.68 -8.68
N ASP A 67 -5.71 10.07 -9.69
CA ASP A 67 -5.18 10.49 -11.00
C ASP A 67 -4.27 11.74 -10.91
N ALA A 68 -4.37 12.49 -9.81
CA ALA A 68 -3.59 13.69 -9.56
C ALA A 68 -2.24 13.43 -8.86
N GLU A 69 -2.00 12.23 -8.34
CA GLU A 69 -0.78 11.90 -7.59
C GLU A 69 0.17 11.04 -8.44
N CYS A 70 1.01 11.70 -9.23
CA CYS A 70 2.08 11.09 -10.03
C CYS A 70 3.45 11.69 -9.69
N GLU A 71 4.51 10.99 -10.09
CA GLU A 71 5.90 11.47 -10.01
C GLU A 71 6.57 11.35 -11.38
N PHE A 72 7.26 12.40 -11.81
CA PHE A 72 7.99 12.39 -13.07
C PHE A 72 9.26 11.53 -12.94
N CYS A 73 9.38 10.51 -13.79
CA CYS A 73 10.55 9.65 -13.86
C CYS A 73 11.46 10.06 -15.02
N GLU A 74 12.61 10.67 -14.70
CA GLU A 74 13.58 11.12 -15.71
C GLU A 74 14.12 9.99 -16.59
N ALA A 75 14.20 8.77 -16.06
CA ALA A 75 14.70 7.61 -16.81
C ALA A 75 13.71 7.14 -17.89
N CYS A 76 12.40 7.34 -17.64
CA CYS A 76 11.32 6.95 -18.54
C CYS A 76 10.79 8.12 -19.39
N ASP A 77 11.11 9.37 -19.00
CA ASP A 77 10.54 10.60 -19.56
C ASP A 77 8.99 10.60 -19.51
N ASP A 78 8.44 10.14 -18.39
CA ASP A 78 7.00 9.95 -18.20
C ASP A 78 6.58 10.16 -16.74
N ASP A 79 5.30 10.50 -16.54
CA ASP A 79 4.68 10.64 -15.22
C ASP A 79 4.20 9.26 -14.72
N LEU A 80 4.86 8.75 -13.70
CA LEU A 80 4.50 7.46 -13.10
C LEU A 80 3.43 7.64 -12.03
N GLN A 81 2.39 6.81 -12.09
CA GLN A 81 1.35 6.76 -11.06
C GLN A 81 1.98 6.34 -9.73
N ILE A 82 1.66 7.08 -8.67
CA ILE A 82 2.05 6.67 -7.33
C ILE A 82 0.92 5.89 -6.65
N TYR A 83 1.29 4.74 -6.10
CA TYR A 83 0.43 3.84 -5.36
C TYR A 83 0.74 3.88 -3.87
N HIS A 84 -0.34 3.90 -3.10
CA HIS A 84 -0.35 3.71 -1.66
C HIS A 84 -0.74 2.27 -1.34
N GLY A 85 0.26 1.44 -1.05
CA GLY A 85 0.11 0.01 -0.85
C GLY A 85 -0.07 -0.38 0.61
N ILE A 86 -1.11 -1.15 0.93
CA ILE A 86 -1.29 -1.83 2.21
C ILE A 86 -1.04 -3.33 2.01
N ILE A 87 -0.17 -3.91 2.84
CA ILE A 87 0.20 -5.33 2.80
C ILE A 87 -0.05 -5.96 4.17
N ILE A 88 -0.74 -7.09 4.15
CA ILE A 88 -0.96 -7.93 5.33
C ILE A 88 0.09 -9.03 5.37
N GLU A 89 0.84 -9.17 6.45
CA GLU A 89 1.68 -10.34 6.71
C GLU A 89 1.16 -11.08 7.95
N LYS A 90 0.90 -12.38 7.80
CA LYS A 90 0.39 -13.26 8.87
C LYS A 90 1.44 -14.29 9.25
#